data_AF-A0A2E1MJ02-F1
#
_entry.id   AF-A0A2E1MJ02-F1
#
_cell.length_a   1.000
_cell.length_b   1.000
_cell.length_c   1.000
_cell.angle_alpha   90.00
_cell.angle_beta   90.00
_cell.angle_gamma   90.00
#
_symmetry.space_group_name_H-M   'P 1'
#
loop_
_entity.id
_entity.type
_entity.pdbx_description
1 polymer ?
#
loop_
_entity_poly.entity_id
_entity_poly.type
_entity_poly.pdbx_seq_one_letter_code
_entity_poly.pdbx_strand_id
1 'polypeptide(L)' 'NILNAINELKNAGIDFINEEPSIGAENCMIAFVHPKSTGGILFELCQHQ' A
#
# COMPACT_ATOMS: atom_id res chain seq x y z
N ASN A 1 -11.36 0.83 2.75
CA ASN A 1 -10.89 -0.54 3.05
C ASN A 1 -9.60 -0.76 2.29
N ILE A 2 -8.47 -0.84 3.00
CA ILE A 2 -7.13 -0.93 2.45
C ILE A 2 -6.90 -2.21 1.64
N LEU A 3 -7.54 -3.34 2.03
CA LEU A 3 -7.43 -4.59 1.30
C LEU A 3 -8.05 -4.47 -0.11
N ASN A 4 -9.20 -3.80 -0.21
CA ASN A 4 -9.82 -3.55 -1.52
C ASN A 4 -8.95 -2.65 -2.38
N ALA A 5 -8.40 -1.56 -1.81
CA ALA A 5 -7.51 -0.65 -2.53
C ALA A 5 -6.24 -1.34 -3.02
N ILE A 6 -5.63 -2.21 -2.21
CA ILE A 6 -4.47 -3.01 -2.60
C ILE A 6 -4.81 -3.93 -3.78
N ASN A 7 -5.97 -4.60 -3.74
CA ASN A 7 -6.39 -5.47 -4.84
C ASN A 7 -6.64 -4.69 -6.13
N GLU A 8 -7.30 -3.54 -6.06
CA GLU A 8 -7.51 -2.66 -7.22
C GLU A 8 -6.18 -2.17 -7.83
N LEU A 9 -5.24 -1.75 -6.97
CA LEU A 9 -3.94 -1.27 -7.42
C LEU A 9 -3.07 -2.39 -8.01
N LYS A 10 -3.07 -3.59 -7.40
CA LYS A 10 -2.39 -4.77 -7.96
C LYS A 10 -2.97 -5.13 -9.34
N ASN A 11 -4.29 -5.08 -9.49
CA ASN A 11 -4.95 -5.32 -10.79
C ASN A 11 -4.61 -4.23 -11.83
N ALA A 12 -4.30 -3.01 -11.40
CA ALA A 12 -3.82 -1.93 -12.25
C ALA A 12 -2.31 -2.03 -12.58
N GLY A 13 -1.62 -3.07 -12.12
CA GLY A 13 -0.19 -3.29 -12.36
C GLY A 13 0.73 -2.47 -11.43
N ILE A 14 0.21 -2.00 -10.29
CA ILE A 14 1.01 -1.32 -9.28
C ILE A 14 1.65 -2.36 -8.36
N ASP A 15 2.98 -2.39 -8.36
CA ASP A 15 3.77 -3.20 -7.45
C ASP A 15 3.79 -2.59 -6.03
N PHE A 16 3.77 -3.45 -5.01
CA PHE A 16 3.90 -3.10 -3.59
C PHE A 16 5.20 -3.67 -3.03
N ILE A 17 5.75 -3.02 -2.00
CA ILE A 17 6.93 -3.54 -1.28
C ILE A 17 6.52 -4.73 -0.41
N ASN A 18 5.35 -4.64 0.22
CA ASN A 18 4.80 -5.66 1.09
C ASN A 18 3.52 -6.25 0.46
N GLU A 19 3.44 -7.57 0.39
CA GLU A 19 2.33 -8.29 -0.24
C GLU A 19 1.02 -8.12 0.54
N GLU A 20 1.11 -8.01 1.86
CA GLU A 20 -0.01 -7.79 2.78
C GLU A 20 0.19 -6.49 3.59
N PRO A 21 -0.90 -5.77 3.92
CA PRO A 21 -0.83 -4.62 4.80
C PRO A 21 -0.43 -5.06 6.22
N SER A 22 0.39 -4.24 6.86
CA SER A 22 0.94 -4.49 8.19
C SER A 22 0.49 -3.41 9.18
N ILE A 23 0.58 -3.68 10.49
CA ILE A 23 0.27 -2.66 11.49
C ILE A 23 1.43 -1.67 11.58
N GLY A 24 1.16 -0.41 11.26
CA GLY A 24 2.09 0.71 11.29
C GLY A 24 1.99 1.52 12.58
N ALA A 25 2.41 2.79 12.48
CA ALA A 25 2.25 3.75 13.57
C ALA A 25 0.77 3.93 13.94
N GLU A 26 0.51 4.26 15.21
CA GLU A 26 -0.83 4.53 15.72
C GLU A 26 -1.84 3.38 15.50
N ASN A 27 -1.37 2.12 15.46
CA ASN A 27 -2.18 0.94 15.19
C ASN A 27 -2.91 0.96 13.83
N CYS A 28 -2.45 1.78 12.89
CA CYS A 28 -3.06 1.88 11.57
C CYS A 28 -2.61 0.74 10.65
N MET A 29 -3.48 0.28 9.76
CA MET A 29 -3.10 -0.69 8.74
C MET A 29 -2.41 0.05 7.59
N ILE A 30 -1.18 -0.34 7.26
CA ILE A 30 -0.35 0.33 6.26
C ILE A 30 0.17 -0.62 5.18
N ALA A 31 0.37 -0.10 3.96
CA ALA A 31 1.04 -0.79 2.86
C ALA A 31 1.89 0.17 2.02
N PHE A 32 3.09 -0.24 1.61
CA PHE A 32 3.97 0.59 0.79
C PHE A 32 3.89 0.24 -0.69
N VAL A 33 3.74 1.27 -1.52
CA VAL A 33 3.80 1.15 -2.98
C VAL A 33 5.25 1.17 -3.41
N HIS A 34 5.64 0.25 -4.30
CA HIS A 34 7.00 0.17 -4.79
C HIS A 34 7.33 1.42 -5.64
N PRO A 35 8.45 2.15 -5.39
CA PRO A 35 8.79 3.38 -6.12
C PRO A 35 8.86 3.25 -7.64
N LYS A 36 9.14 2.03 -8.14
CA LYS A 36 9.10 1.68 -9.57
C LYS A 36 7.73 1.98 -10.22
N SER A 37 6.65 1.81 -9.47
CA SER A 37 5.27 2.01 -9.93
C SER A 37 4.83 3.48 -9.90
N THR A 38 5.61 4.34 -9.24
CA THR A 38 5.23 5.72 -8.87
C THR A 38 6.26 6.76 -9.31
N GLY A 39 7.21 6.39 -10.19
CA GLY A 39 8.22 7.31 -10.72
C GLY A 39 9.34 7.66 -9.74
N GLY A 40 9.68 6.75 -8.82
CA GLY A 40 10.77 6.91 -7.87
C GLY A 40 10.35 7.49 -6.50
N ILE A 41 9.05 7.69 -6.28
CA ILE A 41 8.52 8.22 -5.02
C ILE A 41 7.95 7.08 -4.18
N LEU A 42 8.38 6.96 -2.93
CA LEU A 42 7.80 5.99 -2.00
C LEU A 42 6.46 6.52 -1.47
N PHE A 43 5.39 5.74 -1.65
CA PHE A 43 4.06 6.05 -1.13
C PHE A 43 3.65 5.04 -0.05
N GLU A 44 2.99 5.55 0.99
CA GLU A 44 2.36 4.76 2.04
C GLU A 44 0.84 4.89 1.93
N LEU A 45 0.14 3.76 1.82
CA LEU A 45 -1.29 3.68 2.04
C LEU A 45 -1.51 3.44 3.53
N CYS A 46 -2.36 4.25 4.15
CA CYS A 46 -2.70 4.14 5.55
C CYS A 46 -4.23 4.12 5.73
N GLN A 47 -4.73 3.16 6.50
CA GLN A 47 -6.10 3.10 6.95
C GLN A 47 -6.15 3.22 8.47
N HIS A 48 -6.83 4.26 8.94
CA HIS A 48 -7.23 4.44 10.32
C HIS A 48 -8.55 3.68 10.58
N GLN A 49 -8.78 3.24 11.82
CA GLN A 49 -10.06 2.67 12.25
C GLN A 49 -11.17 3.72 12.25
#